data_AF-A0A378MVN6-F1
#
_entry.id   AF-A0A378MVN6-F1
#
_cell.length_a   1.000
_cell.length_b   1.000
_cell.length_c   1.000
_cell.angle_alpha   90.00
_cell.angle_beta   90.00
_cell.angle_gamma   90.00
#
_symmetry.space_group_name_H-M   'P 1'
#
loop_
_entity.id
_entity.type
_entity.pdbx_description
1 polymer ?
#
loop_
_entity_poly.entity_id
_entity_poly.type
_entity_poly.pdbx_seq_one_letter_code
_entity_poly.pdbx_strand_id
1 'polypeptide(L)'
;MGSRYPHIFGHLGVFSLASWFSEPDFLRFTHQYPLQPNTKVFIQVGTNEGDEIDSHFISNTNQTYIDCSLNYYQALIRIGVPLDNIRLRIMANEIHHEMHWADHFVEFLHFSLLRK
;
A
#
# COMPACT_ATOMS: atom_id res chain seq x y z
N MET A 1 7.30 -4.32 -7.75
CA MET A 1 7.42 -3.87 -9.16
C MET A 1 7.87 -2.42 -9.29
N GLY A 2 7.16 -1.44 -8.72
CA GLY A 2 7.52 -0.02 -8.80
C GLY A 2 8.98 0.31 -8.47
N SER A 3 9.47 -0.11 -7.30
CA SER A 3 10.87 0.06 -6.89
C SER A 3 11.89 -0.58 -7.84
N ARG A 4 11.58 -1.75 -8.42
CA ARG A 4 12.50 -2.45 -9.32
C ARG A 4 12.58 -1.84 -10.71
N TYR A 5 11.48 -1.29 -11.19
CA TYR A 5 11.30 -0.74 -12.54
C TYR A 5 10.66 0.65 -12.52
N PRO A 6 11.31 1.65 -11.89
CA PRO A 6 10.67 2.93 -11.59
C PRO A 6 10.53 3.83 -12.84
N HIS A 7 11.14 3.46 -13.97
CA HIS A 7 10.95 4.10 -15.28
C HIS A 7 9.76 3.52 -16.08
N ILE A 8 9.20 2.39 -15.65
CA ILE A 8 8.04 1.74 -16.27
C ILE A 8 6.77 2.10 -15.51
N PHE A 9 6.81 2.04 -14.18
CA PHE A 9 5.64 2.24 -13.33
C PHE A 9 5.67 3.62 -12.65
N GLY A 10 4.83 4.55 -13.12
CA GLY A 10 4.68 5.88 -12.54
C GLY A 10 3.55 6.02 -11.51
N HIS A 11 2.65 5.04 -11.41
CA HIS A 11 1.51 5.05 -10.50
C HIS A 11 1.33 3.67 -9.88
N LEU A 12 1.20 3.60 -8.56
CA LEU A 12 1.07 2.36 -7.80
C LEU A 12 -0.23 2.39 -6.99
N GLY A 13 -1.12 1.43 -7.24
CA GLY A 13 -2.27 1.13 -6.38
C GLY A 13 -1.94 -0.08 -5.52
N VAL A 14 -1.92 0.10 -4.20
CA VAL A 14 -1.63 -0.92 -3.20
C VAL A 14 -2.88 -1.09 -2.35
N PHE A 15 -3.53 -2.23 -2.46
CA PHE A 15 -4.76 -2.56 -1.73
C PHE A 15 -4.46 -3.76 -0.84
N SER A 16 -4.81 -3.68 0.45
CA SER A 16 -4.57 -4.72 1.44
C SER A 16 -3.13 -5.25 1.39
N LEU A 17 -2.15 -4.40 1.74
CA LEU A 17 -0.73 -4.73 1.59
C LEU A 17 -0.34 -5.95 2.42
N ALA A 18 -0.20 -7.09 1.74
CA ALA A 18 0.20 -8.35 2.35
C ALA A 18 1.73 -8.48 2.49
N SER A 19 2.47 -7.43 2.84
CA SER A 19 3.94 -7.55 2.98
C SER A 19 4.39 -8.27 4.25
N TRP A 20 3.46 -8.59 5.15
CA TRP A 20 3.69 -9.30 6.42
C TRP A 20 4.45 -10.62 6.29
N PHE A 21 4.33 -11.34 5.17
CA PHE A 21 5.06 -12.60 4.98
C PHE A 21 6.58 -12.40 4.83
N SER A 22 7.03 -11.17 4.54
CA SER A 22 8.45 -10.83 4.33
C SER A 22 8.74 -9.35 4.60
N GLU A 23 8.09 -8.77 5.63
CA GLU A 23 8.09 -7.32 5.87
C GLU A 23 9.50 -6.70 5.96
N PRO A 24 10.47 -7.28 6.69
CA PRO A 24 11.81 -6.71 6.79
C PRO A 24 12.54 -6.63 5.43
N ASP A 25 12.36 -7.65 4.60
CA ASP A 25 12.99 -7.73 3.28
C ASP A 25 12.29 -6.81 2.28
N PHE A 26 10.96 -6.73 2.35
CA PHE A 26 10.16 -5.78 1.59
C PHE A 26 10.60 -4.33 1.87
N LEU A 27 10.62 -3.92 3.14
CA LEU A 27 11.04 -2.57 3.52
C LEU A 27 12.49 -2.29 3.10
N ARG A 28 13.42 -3.22 3.37
CA ARG A 28 14.82 -3.09 2.95
C ARG A 28 14.95 -2.89 1.44
N PHE A 29 14.20 -3.66 0.65
CA PHE A 29 14.20 -3.53 -0.81
C PHE A 29 13.69 -2.15 -1.26
N THR A 30 12.58 -1.67 -0.68
CA THR A 30 12.04 -0.34 -1.04
C THR A 30 12.98 0.81 -0.68
N HIS A 31 13.78 0.66 0.37
CA HIS A 31 14.82 1.62 0.74
C HIS A 31 16.03 1.59 -0.19
N GLN A 32 16.47 0.40 -0.60
CA GLN A 32 17.61 0.24 -1.50
C GLN A 32 17.29 0.68 -2.94
N TYR A 33 16.03 0.53 -3.36
CA TYR A 33 15.56 0.86 -4.70
C TYR A 33 14.38 1.85 -4.63
N PRO A 34 14.67 3.15 -4.40
CA PRO A 34 13.63 4.14 -4.24
C PRO A 34 12.83 4.37 -5.52
N LEU A 35 11.59 4.85 -5.37
CA LEU A 35 10.73 5.24 -6.49
C LEU A 35 11.25 6.53 -7.17
N GLN A 36 10.79 6.80 -8.40
CA GLN A 36 10.99 8.14 -8.98
C GLN A 36 10.20 9.18 -8.17
N PRO A 37 10.70 10.42 -8.00
CA PRO A 37 10.02 11.45 -7.21
C PRO A 37 8.59 11.80 -7.66
N ASN A 38 8.30 11.61 -8.95
CA ASN A 38 6.97 11.84 -9.52
C ASN A 38 6.04 10.62 -9.45
N THR A 39 6.50 9.51 -8.86
CA THR A 39 5.67 8.31 -8.70
C THR A 39 4.56 8.60 -7.71
N LYS A 40 3.32 8.34 -8.09
CA LYS A 40 2.18 8.42 -7.16
C LYS A 40 1.88 7.06 -6.57
N VAL A 41 1.65 7.01 -5.26
CA VAL A 41 1.35 5.77 -4.53
C VAL A 41 0.04 5.94 -3.77
N PHE A 42 -0.94 5.09 -4.09
CA PHE A 42 -2.19 4.96 -3.38
C PHE A 42 -2.13 3.69 -2.54
N ILE A 43 -2.43 3.79 -1.26
CA ILE A 43 -2.41 2.70 -0.28
C ILE A 43 -3.80 2.66 0.35
N GLN A 44 -4.48 1.52 0.27
CA GLN A 44 -5.73 1.27 0.96
C GLN A 44 -5.62 0.00 1.82
N VAL A 45 -6.22 0.07 3.00
CA VAL A 45 -6.34 -1.04 3.95
C VAL A 45 -7.62 -0.88 4.78
N GLY A 46 -8.30 -1.99 5.07
CA GLY A 46 -9.43 -2.05 5.98
C GLY A 46 -9.02 -2.25 7.44
N THR A 47 -9.90 -1.92 8.39
CA THR A 47 -9.63 -2.22 9.81
C THR A 47 -9.93 -3.67 10.19
N ASN A 48 -10.65 -4.42 9.34
CA ASN A 48 -11.11 -5.78 9.61
C ASN A 48 -10.59 -6.76 8.53
N GLU A 49 -9.34 -6.56 8.06
CA GLU A 49 -8.75 -7.32 6.96
C GLU A 49 -8.74 -8.84 7.14
N GLY A 50 -8.72 -9.34 8.37
CA GLY A 50 -8.60 -10.77 8.65
C GLY A 50 -9.69 -11.60 7.99
N ASP A 51 -9.27 -12.48 7.09
CA ASP A 51 -10.06 -13.63 6.66
C ASP A 51 -9.67 -14.88 7.49
N GLU A 52 -10.46 -15.95 7.40
CA GLU A 52 -10.17 -17.19 8.12
C GLU A 52 -8.84 -17.82 7.71
N ILE A 53 -8.38 -17.59 6.48
CA ILE A 53 -7.18 -18.22 5.90
C ILE A 53 -5.91 -17.59 6.47
N ASP A 54 -5.82 -16.26 6.49
CA ASP A 54 -4.68 -15.50 6.99
C ASP A 54 -4.50 -15.66 8.50
N SER A 55 -5.60 -15.86 9.23
CA SER A 55 -5.58 -16.11 10.67
C SER A 55 -4.79 -17.37 11.07
N HIS A 56 -4.55 -18.29 10.12
CA HIS A 56 -3.70 -19.45 10.33
C HIS A 56 -2.19 -19.15 10.32
N PHE A 57 -1.78 -18.02 9.74
CA PHE A 57 -0.36 -17.68 9.55
C PHE A 57 0.14 -16.59 10.49
N ILE A 58 -0.74 -15.66 10.88
CA ILE A 58 -0.39 -14.52 11.72
C ILE A 58 -1.45 -14.29 12.81
N SER A 59 -0.99 -13.99 14.02
CA SER A 59 -1.88 -13.52 15.08
C SER A 59 -2.23 -12.05 14.84
N ASN A 60 -3.50 -11.68 15.09
CA ASN A 60 -3.98 -10.31 14.93
C ASN A 60 -3.85 -9.75 13.50
N THR A 61 -4.28 -10.53 12.50
CA THR A 61 -4.25 -10.23 11.07
C THR A 61 -4.66 -8.80 10.73
N ASN A 62 -5.75 -8.30 11.32
CA ASN A 62 -6.24 -6.94 11.12
C ASN A 62 -5.17 -5.88 11.38
N GLN A 63 -4.52 -5.94 12.54
CA GLN A 63 -3.51 -4.96 12.90
C GLN A 63 -2.25 -5.12 12.05
N THR A 64 -1.88 -6.36 11.69
CA THR A 64 -0.72 -6.62 10.85
C THR A 64 -0.82 -5.96 9.48
N TYR A 65 -1.98 -6.03 8.81
CA TYR A 65 -2.19 -5.34 7.53
C TYR A 65 -2.09 -3.81 7.67
N ILE A 66 -2.63 -3.25 8.76
CA ILE A 66 -2.53 -1.81 9.06
C ILE A 66 -1.07 -1.42 9.28
N ASP A 67 -0.34 -2.18 10.09
CA ASP A 67 1.07 -1.92 10.41
C ASP A 67 1.95 -1.98 9.17
N CYS A 68 1.80 -2.99 8.32
CA CYS A 68 2.50 -3.09 7.04
C CYS A 68 2.21 -1.88 6.13
N SER A 69 0.94 -1.47 6.04
CA SER A 69 0.53 -0.30 5.24
C SER A 69 1.14 1.00 5.77
N LEU A 70 1.16 1.19 7.09
CA LEU A 70 1.78 2.34 7.74
C LEU A 70 3.29 2.34 7.63
N ASN A 71 3.94 1.19 7.78
CA ASN A 71 5.38 1.03 7.62
C ASN A 71 5.80 1.40 6.19
N TYR A 72 5.06 0.93 5.19
CA TYR A 72 5.31 1.28 3.79
C TYR A 72 5.07 2.77 3.52
N TYR A 73 3.97 3.34 4.02
CA TYR A 73 3.71 4.78 3.95
C TYR A 73 4.87 5.61 4.53
N GLN A 74 5.36 5.25 5.73
CA GLN A 74 6.51 5.91 6.32
C GLN A 74 7.80 5.67 5.53
N ALA A 75 7.99 4.48 4.95
CA ALA A 75 9.14 4.18 4.12
C ALA A 75 9.20 5.07 2.88
N LEU A 76 8.05 5.31 2.23
CA LEU A 76 7.93 6.24 1.09
C LEU A 76 8.34 7.67 1.47
N ILE A 77 7.90 8.15 2.64
CA ILE A 77 8.30 9.46 3.15
C ILE A 77 9.82 9.49 3.40
N ARG A 78 10.37 8.47 4.06
CA ARG A 78 11.81 8.37 4.37
C ARG A 78 12.69 8.41 3.12
N ILE A 79 12.24 7.83 2.02
CA ILE A 79 12.98 7.84 0.74
C ILE A 79 12.70 9.08 -0.12
N GLY A 80 11.94 10.06 0.38
CA GLY A 80 11.74 11.36 -0.27
C GLY A 80 10.61 11.42 -1.29
N VAL A 81 9.64 10.49 -1.28
CA VAL A 81 8.42 10.64 -2.09
C VAL A 81 7.61 11.82 -1.53
N PRO A 82 7.24 12.82 -2.36
CA PRO A 82 6.44 13.95 -1.89
C PRO A 82 5.10 13.50 -1.30
N LEU A 83 4.65 14.14 -0.21
CA LEU A 83 3.38 13.80 0.44
C LEU A 83 2.18 13.90 -0.50
N ASP A 84 2.18 14.89 -1.40
CA ASP A 84 1.12 15.05 -2.40
C ASP A 84 1.05 13.88 -3.40
N ASN A 85 2.12 13.09 -3.50
CA ASN A 85 2.22 11.88 -4.32
C ASN A 85 1.93 10.61 -3.52
N ILE A 86 1.53 10.70 -2.25
CA ILE A 86 1.14 9.54 -1.44
C ILE A 86 -0.29 9.73 -0.95
N ARG A 87 -1.13 8.73 -1.15
CA ARG A 87 -2.48 8.70 -0.59
C ARG A 87 -2.64 7.44 0.25
N LEU A 88 -2.94 7.62 1.53
CA LEU A 88 -3.26 6.55 2.45
C LEU A 88 -4.76 6.58 2.81
N ARG A 89 -5.43 5.44 2.70
CA ARG A 89 -6.82 5.21 3.07
C ARG A 89 -6.88 4.06 4.07
N ILE A 90 -7.33 4.35 5.28
CA ILE A 90 -7.62 3.33 6.30
C ILE A 90 -9.12 3.34 6.51
N MET A 91 -9.79 2.25 6.17
CA MET A 91 -11.23 2.20 6.03
C MET A 91 -11.88 1.38 7.14
N ALA A 92 -12.76 2.02 7.89
CA ALA A 92 -13.42 1.38 9.02
C ALA A 92 -14.33 0.24 8.57
N ASN A 93 -14.19 -0.91 9.22
CA ASN A 93 -14.96 -2.14 9.03
C ASN A 93 -14.81 -2.83 7.66
N GLU A 94 -13.94 -2.34 6.77
CA GLU A 94 -13.63 -3.04 5.53
C GLU A 94 -12.77 -4.28 5.80
N ILE A 95 -13.03 -5.31 5.01
CA ILE A 95 -12.36 -6.62 5.05
C ILE A 95 -11.46 -6.83 3.82
N HIS A 96 -10.65 -7.89 3.81
CA HIS A 96 -9.82 -8.28 2.67
C HIS A 96 -10.67 -8.86 1.53
N HIS A 97 -11.24 -8.00 0.71
CA HIS A 97 -12.22 -8.43 -0.29
C HIS A 97 -12.26 -7.51 -1.52
N GLU A 98 -12.38 -8.10 -2.70
CA GLU A 98 -12.32 -7.42 -4.00
C GLU A 98 -13.39 -6.34 -4.16
N MET A 99 -14.56 -6.51 -3.52
CA MET A 99 -15.62 -5.50 -3.50
C MET A 99 -15.10 -4.16 -2.95
N HIS A 100 -14.41 -4.17 -1.81
CA HIS A 100 -13.85 -2.95 -1.22
C HIS A 100 -12.74 -2.38 -2.12
N TRP A 101 -11.89 -3.24 -2.68
CA TRP A 101 -10.86 -2.79 -3.62
C TRP A 101 -11.46 -2.09 -4.85
N ALA A 102 -12.56 -2.61 -5.39
CA ALA A 102 -13.26 -2.02 -6.53
C ALA A 102 -13.80 -0.62 -6.21
N ASP A 103 -14.38 -0.43 -5.01
CA ASP A 103 -14.88 0.87 -4.56
C ASP A 103 -13.75 1.92 -4.49
N HIS A 104 -12.58 1.53 -4.01
CA HIS A 104 -11.40 2.40 -3.90
C HIS A 104 -10.60 2.54 -5.19
N PHE A 105 -10.77 1.62 -6.14
CA PHE A 105 -10.03 1.63 -7.39
C PHE A 105 -10.31 2.88 -8.22
N VAL A 106 -11.57 3.35 -8.23
CA VAL A 106 -11.94 4.61 -8.89
C VAL A 106 -11.20 5.79 -8.26
N GLU A 107 -11.05 5.80 -6.93
CA GLU A 107 -10.32 6.83 -6.24
C GLU A 107 -8.83 6.82 -6.59
N PHE A 108 -8.23 5.63 -6.67
CA PHE A 108 -6.87 5.43 -7.16
C PHE A 108 -6.69 5.97 -8.58
N LEU A 109 -7.61 5.68 -9.50
CA LEU A 109 -7.54 6.18 -10.88
C LEU A 109 -7.63 7.71 -10.92
N HIS A 110 -8.54 8.31 -10.15
CA HIS A 110 -8.64 9.76 -10.05
C HIS A 110 -7.37 10.39 -9.50
N PHE A 111 -6.84 9.85 -8.40
CA PHE A 111 -5.59 10.32 -7.81
C PHE A 111 -4.41 10.21 -8.79
N SER A 112 -4.34 9.12 -9.55
CA SER A 112 -3.24 8.83 -10.46
C SER A 112 -3.30 9.69 -11.72
N LEU A 113 -4.45 9.68 -12.40
CA LEU A 113 -4.58 10.18 -13.78
C LEU A 113 -5.04 11.62 -13.88
N LEU A 114 -5.81 12.12 -12.91
CA LEU A 114 -6.30 13.49 -12.94
C LEU A 114 -5.25 14.41 -12.31
N ARG A 115 -4.83 15.42 -13.07
CA ARG A 115 -3.99 16.51 -12.54
C ARG A 115 -4.91 17.45 -11.75
N LYS A 116 -4.60 17.67 -10.48
CA LYS A 116 -4.98 18.91 -9.80
C LYS A 116 -3.94 19.97 -10.09
#